data_AF-A0A699Z9R7-F1
#
_entry.id   AF-A0A699Z9R7-F1
#
_cell.length_a   1.000
_cell.length_b   1.000
_cell.length_c   1.000
_cell.angle_alpha   90.00
_cell.angle_beta   90.00
_cell.angle_gamma   90.00
#
_symmetry.space_group_name_H-M   'P 1'
#
loop_
_entity.id
_entity.type
_entity.pdbx_description
1 polymer ?
#
loop_
_entity_poly.entity_id
_entity_poly.type
_entity_poly.pdbx_seq_one_letter_code
_entity_poly.pdbx_strand_id
1 'polypeptide(L)'
;MEAHFCHLALHAHCTAGKMVPFAGWSMPIQYKDSIMDSTTHCRTHASIFDVSHMCGFTLKGKDAIAFLETLVVGDIAGLKDNTGTLTVYTNEKGGIIDDSVSSEELYVVVNAGCRDKDLAHIGQHLEVFKL
;
A
#
# COMPACT_ATOMS: atom_id res chain seq x y z
N MET A 1 25.24 -10.18 11.94
CA MET A 1 23.81 -9.81 11.90
C MET A 1 23.39 -9.92 10.45
N GLU A 2 22.80 -11.05 10.06
CA GLU A 2 22.30 -11.25 8.70
C GLU A 2 20.86 -10.73 8.66
N ALA A 3 20.61 -9.73 7.82
CA ALA A 3 19.26 -9.25 7.56
C ALA A 3 18.66 -10.09 6.42
N HIS A 4 17.57 -10.79 6.71
CA HIS A 4 16.82 -11.55 5.70
C HIS A 4 15.78 -10.62 5.07
N PHE A 5 15.92 -10.36 3.78
CA PHE A 5 14.98 -9.55 3.01
C PHE A 5 14.11 -10.44 2.14
N CYS A 6 12.82 -10.15 2.07
CA CYS A 6 11.93 -10.84 1.15
C CYS A 6 12.21 -10.38 -0.29
N HIS A 7 12.25 -11.32 -1.23
CA HIS A 7 12.31 -11.03 -2.66
C HIS A 7 10.92 -11.12 -3.27
N LEU A 8 10.57 -10.14 -4.10
CA LEU A 8 9.37 -10.21 -4.93
C LEU A 8 9.59 -11.19 -6.10
N ALA A 9 8.52 -11.81 -6.57
CA ALA A 9 8.56 -12.82 -7.63
C ALA A 9 9.27 -12.32 -8.91
N LEU A 10 9.12 -11.04 -9.23
CA LEU A 10 9.74 -10.40 -10.39
C LEU A 10 11.27 -10.27 -10.26
N HIS A 11 11.79 -10.20 -9.04
CA HIS A 11 13.19 -9.90 -8.76
C HIS A 11 14.00 -11.07 -8.21
N ALA A 12 13.36 -12.21 -7.93
CA ALA A 12 14.00 -13.40 -7.37
C ALA A 12 15.22 -13.90 -8.18
N HIS A 13 15.28 -13.60 -9.48
CA HIS A 13 16.38 -13.98 -10.38
C HIS A 13 16.98 -12.79 -11.15
N CYS A 14 16.66 -11.55 -10.77
CA CYS A 14 17.09 -10.38 -11.53
C CYS A 14 18.49 -9.93 -11.10
N THR A 15 19.44 -9.93 -12.03
CA THR A 15 20.82 -9.43 -11.83
C THR A 15 21.04 -8.02 -12.39
N ALA A 16 20.05 -7.46 -13.09
CA ALA A 16 20.17 -6.18 -13.79
C ALA A 16 19.85 -4.95 -12.92
N GLY A 17 19.20 -5.15 -11.78
CA GLY A 17 18.85 -4.09 -10.83
C GLY A 17 19.89 -3.95 -9.73
N LYS A 18 20.16 -2.71 -9.30
CA LYS A 18 20.91 -2.45 -8.07
C LYS A 18 19.97 -2.63 -6.88
N MET A 19 20.03 -3.80 -6.25
CA MET A 19 19.12 -4.17 -5.16
C MET A 19 19.52 -3.49 -3.85
N VAL A 20 18.53 -2.95 -3.13
CA VAL A 20 18.69 -2.32 -1.81
C VAL A 20 17.57 -2.77 -0.86
N PRO A 21 17.81 -2.74 0.46
CA PRO A 21 16.74 -2.97 1.43
C PRO A 21 15.75 -1.80 1.44
N PHE A 22 14.46 -2.10 1.33
CA PHE A 22 13.37 -1.15 1.42
C PHE A 22 12.15 -1.80 2.09
N ALA A 23 11.74 -1.31 3.26
CA ALA A 23 10.59 -1.82 4.03
C ALA A 23 10.62 -3.35 4.29
N GLY A 24 11.80 -3.95 4.50
CA GLY A 24 11.95 -5.40 4.71
C GLY A 24 12.02 -6.23 3.41
N TRP A 25 11.95 -5.57 2.25
CA TRP A 25 12.06 -6.18 0.93
C TRP A 25 13.38 -5.82 0.25
N SER A 26 13.83 -6.68 -0.66
CA SER A 26 14.94 -6.39 -1.56
C SER A 26 14.37 -5.80 -2.86
N MET A 27 14.56 -4.50 -3.06
CA MET A 27 13.97 -3.72 -4.16
C MET A 27 15.06 -3.08 -5.03
N PRO A 28 14.88 -2.95 -6.36
CA PRO A 28 15.82 -2.25 -7.21
C PRO A 28 15.72 -0.73 -7.01
N ILE A 29 16.79 -0.08 -6.54
CA ILE A 29 16.83 1.41 -6.46
C ILE A 29 16.94 2.04 -7.86
N GLN A 30 17.59 1.34 -8.78
CA GLN A 30 17.71 1.69 -10.19
C GLN A 30 18.15 0.45 -10.98
N TYR A 31 17.99 0.51 -12.31
CA TYR A 31 18.56 -0.45 -13.25
C TYR A 31 19.80 0.15 -13.93
N LYS A 32 19.95 -0.05 -15.24
CA LYS A 32 21.08 0.41 -16.04
C LYS A 32 21.17 1.93 -16.12
N ASP A 33 20.04 2.59 -16.34
CA ASP A 33 19.99 4.05 -16.50
C ASP A 33 20.08 4.77 -15.16
N SER A 34 20.45 6.06 -15.19
CA SER A 34 20.44 6.87 -13.98
C SER A 34 19.02 7.12 -13.47
N ILE A 35 18.87 7.46 -12.19
CA ILE A 35 17.58 7.81 -11.60
C ILE A 35 16.93 8.98 -12.37
N MET A 36 17.73 9.98 -12.79
CA MET A 36 17.23 11.14 -13.53
C MET A 36 16.76 10.79 -14.94
N ASP A 37 17.48 9.90 -15.63
CA ASP A 37 17.09 9.42 -16.96
C ASP A 37 15.80 8.60 -16.86
N SER A 38 15.71 7.68 -15.90
CA SER A 38 14.49 6.90 -15.65
C SER A 38 13.31 7.78 -15.28
N THR A 39 13.52 8.85 -14.49
CA THR A 39 12.47 9.81 -14.13
C THR A 39 11.96 10.57 -15.36
N THR A 40 12.88 11.02 -16.22
CA THR A 40 12.54 11.72 -17.47
C THR A 40 11.83 10.78 -18.43
N HIS A 41 12.30 9.54 -18.54
CA HIS A 41 11.67 8.49 -19.36
C HIS A 41 10.23 8.20 -18.90
N CYS A 42 9.99 8.08 -17.59
CA CYS A 42 8.65 7.87 -17.05
C CYS A 42 7.66 8.98 -17.41
N ARG A 43 8.13 10.23 -17.58
CA ARG A 43 7.28 11.38 -17.92
C ARG A 43 7.10 11.58 -19.42
N THR A 44 8.07 11.14 -20.22
CA THR A 44 8.07 11.33 -21.68
C THR A 44 7.56 10.10 -22.42
N HIS A 45 7.60 8.94 -21.78
CA HIS A 45 7.19 7.63 -22.29
C HIS A 45 6.39 6.89 -21.21
N ALA A 46 6.80 5.66 -20.87
CA ALA A 46 6.21 4.85 -19.82
C ALA A 46 7.31 4.14 -19.04
N SER A 47 7.05 3.78 -17.79
CA SER A 47 7.97 2.99 -16.98
C SER A 47 7.18 1.97 -16.18
N ILE A 48 7.83 0.84 -15.89
CA ILE A 48 7.23 -0.25 -15.11
C ILE A 48 7.85 -0.20 -13.71
N PHE A 49 6.99 -0.18 -12.70
CA PHE A 49 7.38 -0.21 -11.30
C PHE A 49 6.88 -1.50 -10.67
N ASP A 50 7.74 -2.19 -9.92
CA ASP A 50 7.31 -3.27 -9.05
C ASP A 50 6.88 -2.69 -7.70
N VAL A 51 5.57 -2.58 -7.49
CA VAL A 51 4.98 -2.13 -6.23
C VAL A 51 4.36 -3.29 -5.44
N SER A 52 4.69 -4.53 -5.78
CA SER A 52 4.04 -5.73 -5.22
C SER A 52 4.36 -5.97 -3.72
N HIS A 53 5.28 -5.20 -3.15
CA HIS A 53 5.57 -5.18 -1.71
C HIS A 53 4.56 -4.38 -0.90
N MET A 54 3.74 -3.53 -1.54
CA MET A 54 2.59 -2.90 -0.89
C MET A 54 1.58 -3.98 -0.44
N CYS A 55 0.83 -3.68 0.61
CA CYS A 55 -0.14 -4.64 1.16
C CYS A 55 -1.54 -4.33 0.65
N GLY A 56 -2.02 -5.15 -0.28
CA GLY A 56 -3.41 -5.13 -0.75
C GLY A 56 -4.26 -6.17 -0.02
N PHE A 57 -5.45 -5.77 0.44
CA PHE A 57 -6.44 -6.69 1.04
C PHE A 57 -7.87 -6.24 0.73
N THR A 58 -8.83 -7.16 0.83
CA THR A 58 -10.26 -6.88 0.62
C THR A 58 -11.00 -6.98 1.94
N LEU A 59 -11.73 -5.93 2.32
CA LEU A 59 -12.68 -6.00 3.43
C LEU A 59 -14.01 -6.57 2.94
N LYS A 60 -14.57 -7.52 3.70
CA LYS A 60 -15.84 -8.18 3.36
C LYS A 60 -16.77 -8.18 4.55
N GLY A 61 -18.06 -8.02 4.27
CA GLY A 61 -19.12 -8.02 5.27
C GLY A 61 -20.16 -6.95 4.97
N LYS A 62 -21.38 -7.14 5.48
CA LYS A 62 -22.50 -6.20 5.28
C LYS A 62 -22.19 -4.78 5.75
N ASP A 63 -21.35 -4.65 6.79
CA ASP A 63 -21.04 -3.38 7.44
C ASP A 63 -19.62 -2.90 7.10
N ALA A 64 -18.96 -3.48 6.09
CA ALA A 64 -17.55 -3.22 5.81
C ALA A 64 -17.25 -1.77 5.39
N ILE A 65 -18.17 -1.13 4.64
CA ILE A 65 -18.08 0.30 4.31
C ILE A 65 -18.17 1.15 5.58
N ALA A 66 -19.23 0.93 6.37
CA ALA A 66 -19.45 1.67 7.61
C ALA A 66 -18.29 1.50 8.59
N PHE A 67 -17.71 0.31 8.67
CA PHE A 67 -16.52 0.04 9.44
C PHE A 67 -15.32 0.84 8.93
N LEU A 68 -15.01 0.79 7.63
CA LEU A 68 -13.84 1.46 7.07
C LEU A 68 -13.92 2.98 7.30
N GLU A 69 -15.11 3.58 7.13
CA GLU A 69 -15.36 5.01 7.39
C GLU A 69 -15.23 5.41 8.85
N THR A 70 -15.17 4.47 9.81
CA THR A 70 -14.77 4.80 11.19
C THR A 70 -13.28 5.08 11.34
N LEU A 71 -12.46 4.60 10.41
CA LEU A 71 -11.00 4.67 10.47
C LEU A 71 -10.41 5.72 9.54
N VAL A 72 -11.11 5.99 8.43
CA VAL A 72 -10.63 6.85 7.35
C VAL A 72 -11.48 8.10 7.18
N VAL A 73 -10.93 9.11 6.53
CA VAL A 73 -11.61 10.40 6.29
C VAL A 73 -12.36 10.48 4.97
N GLY A 74 -12.21 9.46 4.11
CA GLY A 74 -12.82 9.44 2.78
C GLY A 74 -14.27 8.97 2.84
N ASP A 75 -15.12 9.54 1.97
CA ASP A 75 -16.49 9.06 1.73
C ASP A 75 -16.43 7.81 0.82
N ILE A 76 -16.43 6.63 1.44
CA ILE A 76 -16.33 5.33 0.77
C ILE A 76 -17.71 4.92 0.25
N ALA A 77 -18.77 5.19 1.03
CA ALA A 77 -20.15 4.94 0.63
C ALA A 77 -20.57 5.72 -0.63
N GLY A 78 -19.97 6.90 -0.85
CA GLY A 78 -20.18 7.74 -2.03
C GLY A 78 -19.38 7.36 -3.27
N LEU A 79 -18.50 6.35 -3.21
CA LEU A 79 -17.74 5.90 -4.38
C LEU A 79 -18.66 5.29 -5.44
N LYS A 80 -18.32 5.53 -6.71
CA LYS A 80 -19.03 4.91 -7.84
C LYS A 80 -18.40 3.55 -8.16
N ASP A 81 -19.18 2.69 -8.79
CA ASP A 81 -18.72 1.39 -9.28
C ASP A 81 -17.37 1.51 -10.02
N ASN A 82 -16.42 0.64 -9.68
CA ASN A 82 -15.09 0.58 -10.28
C ASN A 82 -14.23 1.85 -10.07
N THR A 83 -14.53 2.67 -9.06
CA THR A 83 -13.69 3.81 -8.68
C THR A 83 -12.93 3.54 -7.37
N GLY A 84 -11.97 4.41 -7.07
CA GLY A 84 -11.29 4.44 -5.78
C GLY A 84 -10.84 5.85 -5.42
N THR A 85 -10.47 6.02 -4.16
CA THR A 85 -10.00 7.29 -3.61
C THR A 85 -8.76 7.09 -2.74
N LEU A 86 -7.90 8.12 -2.72
CA LEU A 86 -6.94 8.29 -1.65
C LEU A 86 -7.70 8.65 -0.36
N THR A 87 -7.27 8.06 0.75
CA THR A 87 -7.74 8.41 2.09
C THR A 87 -6.61 8.22 3.10
N VAL A 88 -6.85 8.58 4.35
CA VAL A 88 -5.88 8.45 5.44
C VAL A 88 -6.52 7.80 6.65
N TYR A 89 -5.79 6.91 7.29
CA TYR A 89 -6.11 6.41 8.63
C TYR A 89 -5.78 7.50 9.65
N THR A 90 -6.68 7.74 10.60
CA THR A 90 -6.47 8.77 11.63
C THR A 90 -6.52 8.17 13.03
N ASN A 91 -5.82 8.80 13.96
CA ASN A 91 -5.92 8.49 15.38
C ASN A 91 -6.94 9.41 16.08
N GLU A 92 -7.26 9.11 17.35
CA GLU A 92 -8.22 9.87 18.17
C GLU A 92 -7.89 11.37 18.33
N LYS A 93 -6.65 11.78 18.04
CA LYS A 93 -6.20 13.18 18.10
C LYS A 93 -6.27 13.89 16.75
N GLY A 94 -6.78 13.23 15.71
CA GLY A 94 -6.83 13.73 14.34
C GLY A 94 -5.50 13.69 13.59
N GLY A 95 -4.49 13.01 14.13
CA GLY A 95 -3.21 12.80 13.44
C GLY A 95 -3.30 11.66 12.42
N ILE A 96 -2.55 11.78 11.33
CA ILE A 96 -2.47 10.73 10.29
C ILE A 96 -1.59 9.57 10.79
N ILE A 97 -2.11 8.35 10.68
CA ILE A 97 -1.39 7.10 10.95
C ILE A 97 -0.65 6.65 9.70
N ASP A 98 -1.37 6.54 8.58
CA ASP A 98 -0.84 6.25 7.24
C ASP A 98 -1.86 6.66 6.16
N ASP A 99 -1.42 6.79 4.91
CA ASP A 99 -2.28 6.96 3.75
C ASP A 99 -2.56 5.63 3.03
N SER A 100 -3.71 5.55 2.36
CA SER A 100 -4.12 4.36 1.62
C SER A 100 -5.00 4.69 0.43
N VAL A 101 -5.01 3.82 -0.57
CA VAL A 101 -6.01 3.88 -1.64
C VAL A 101 -7.06 2.79 -1.40
N SER A 102 -8.33 3.17 -1.42
CA SER A 102 -9.46 2.27 -1.25
C SER A 102 -10.36 2.33 -2.48
N SER A 103 -10.79 1.18 -2.97
CA SER A 103 -11.81 1.07 -4.03
C SER A 103 -13.22 0.97 -3.47
N GLU A 104 -14.21 1.15 -4.34
CA GLU A 104 -15.63 0.88 -4.05
C GLU A 104 -15.84 -0.57 -3.59
N GLU A 105 -15.24 -1.56 -4.28
CA GLU A 105 -15.25 -2.98 -3.85
C GLU A 105 -14.44 -3.27 -2.57
N LEU A 106 -14.00 -2.24 -1.84
CA LEU A 106 -13.21 -2.35 -0.60
C LEU A 106 -11.89 -3.12 -0.76
N TYR A 107 -11.29 -3.05 -1.94
CA TYR A 107 -9.87 -3.38 -2.10
C TYR A 107 -9.04 -2.19 -1.61
N VAL A 108 -8.31 -2.41 -0.52
CA VAL A 108 -7.52 -1.40 0.17
C VAL A 108 -6.05 -1.73 0.00
N VAL A 109 -5.25 -0.73 -0.36
CA VAL A 109 -3.79 -0.84 -0.49
C VAL A 109 -3.13 0.11 0.50
N VAL A 110 -2.30 -0.44 1.39
CA VAL A 110 -1.50 0.30 2.39
C VAL A 110 0.00 0.22 2.11
N ASN A 111 0.77 1.16 2.66
CA ASN A 111 2.20 1.23 2.43
C ASN A 111 2.94 0.01 3.00
N ALA A 112 3.95 -0.46 2.27
CA ALA A 112 4.73 -1.64 2.66
C ALA A 112 5.39 -1.49 4.04
N GLY A 113 5.96 -0.31 4.33
CA GLY A 113 6.63 -0.03 5.60
C GLY A 113 5.68 0.12 6.79
N CYS A 114 4.39 0.34 6.52
CA CYS A 114 3.35 0.53 7.53
C CYS A 114 2.45 -0.72 7.67
N ARG A 115 2.58 -1.72 6.79
CA ARG A 115 1.74 -2.93 6.75
C ARG A 115 1.39 -3.49 8.13
N ASP A 116 2.38 -3.84 8.94
CA ASP A 116 2.13 -4.54 10.20
C ASP A 116 1.43 -3.62 11.22
N LYS A 117 1.75 -2.32 11.19
CA LYS A 117 1.09 -1.28 12.01
C LYS A 117 -0.36 -1.06 11.56
N ASP A 118 -0.60 -0.96 10.27
CA ASP A 118 -1.93 -0.67 9.73
C ASP A 118 -2.86 -1.87 9.89
N LEU A 119 -2.38 -3.08 9.61
CA LEU A 119 -3.15 -4.31 9.83
C LEU A 119 -3.47 -4.51 11.32
N ALA A 120 -2.54 -4.18 12.23
CA ALA A 120 -2.81 -4.22 13.67
C ALA A 120 -3.86 -3.18 14.07
N HIS A 121 -3.77 -1.95 13.56
CA HIS A 121 -4.74 -0.90 13.83
C HIS A 121 -6.15 -1.28 13.33
N ILE A 122 -6.26 -1.77 12.10
CA ILE A 122 -7.52 -2.26 11.52
C ILE A 122 -8.05 -3.44 12.34
N GLY A 123 -7.20 -4.42 12.68
CA GLY A 123 -7.56 -5.60 13.47
C GLY A 123 -8.14 -5.24 14.84
N GLN A 124 -7.52 -4.31 15.56
CA GLN A 124 -8.02 -3.83 16.85
C GLN A 124 -9.42 -3.22 16.75
N HIS A 125 -9.70 -2.46 15.69
CA HIS A 125 -11.01 -1.83 15.50
C HIS A 125 -12.05 -2.83 14.99
N LEU A 126 -11.66 -3.83 14.19
CA LEU A 126 -12.54 -4.91 13.76
C LEU A 126 -13.11 -5.68 14.96
N GLU A 127 -12.28 -5.99 15.97
CA GLU A 127 -12.72 -6.68 17.19
C GLU A 127 -13.77 -5.89 17.98
N VAL A 128 -13.63 -4.56 18.00
CA VAL A 128 -14.54 -3.65 18.72
C VAL A 128 -15.84 -3.42 17.94
N PHE A 129 -15.77 -3.34 16.61
CA PHE A 129 -16.92 -3.02 15.75
C PHE A 129 -17.97 -4.13 15.68
N LYS A 130 -17.58 -5.39 15.98
CA LYS A 130 -18.44 -6.58 16.01
C LYS A 130 -19.32 -6.78 14.77
N LEU A 131 -18.74 -7.49 13.79
CA LEU A 131 -19.45 -8.59 13.13
C LEU A 131 -19.54 -9.80 14.08
#